data_AF-A0A7V3DVU3-F1
#
_entry.id   AF-A0A7V3DVU3-F1
#
_cell.length_a   1.000
_cell.length_b   1.000
_cell.length_c   1.000
_cell.angle_alpha   90.00
_cell.angle_beta   90.00
_cell.angle_gamma   90.00
#
_symmetry.space_group_name_H-M   'P 1'
#
loop_
_entity.id
_entity.type
_entity.pdbx_description
1 polymer ?
#
loop_
_entity_poly.entity_id
_entity_poly.type
_entity_poly.pdbx_seq_one_letter_code
_entity_poly.pdbx_strand_id
1 'polypeptide(L)'
;MYPLYVIRVPFALFVMMFWSVAAISAPPVPSTQPAGVRIGGVNPKSNDEALRLGYKAGDLITKINGLPIRSLYELRSLSDSNLMRAKASLSVLPADNPGTPVERAAPADWNGVYLLQDGVSYARYVDFHASAHGDAWDQLVKDGLLAFEQGRPEQAQTLLEKAREAGARDGLTCCALGWLYQTKVGSRAPDMEKARRFLDEAADYFVRNPSTGDYVTEGLVHLYLAFIHKNAKDDEATLAEMRKAHQADARNPAIVAELVSSLHNLGKFRESLEPLQNYLDVYPDNGTLWDLKLTTLRKLFRTDDLMAELKAKIKEAPDNLTYRRIYLAELRKANDHAGCLKEMDRLFEQFGDKLPRQEAAFLKAEYCMTALRAGKASKAIPHAEDLVKSRGQHSDFIRLGLLLTEAGRYSEAMQALKTAESKPTDRQSRYDRMDREIAAAIDKICLHLNPTQLLEYGLTDRAQKVKAARAQSRSLYVILNQYGPAAARYMLWAGIAIAILFILIKMLRRREA
;
A
#
# COMPACT_ATOMS: atom_id res chain seq x y z
N MET A 1 69.22 -35.25 -10.75
CA MET A 1 69.46 -35.78 -12.12
C MET A 1 68.30 -35.35 -13.01
N TYR A 2 68.60 -34.49 -13.99
CA TYR A 2 67.91 -34.18 -15.27
C TYR A 2 66.36 -34.15 -15.40
N PRO A 3 65.80 -33.33 -16.32
CA PRO A 3 65.96 -31.89 -16.47
C PRO A 3 64.62 -31.16 -16.73
N LEU A 4 64.66 -29.84 -16.63
CA LEU A 4 63.63 -28.91 -17.11
C LEU A 4 63.42 -29.05 -18.63
N TYR A 5 62.17 -29.24 -19.06
CA TYR A 5 61.72 -28.85 -20.40
C TYR A 5 60.88 -27.58 -20.29
N VAL A 6 61.43 -26.51 -20.84
CA VAL A 6 60.77 -25.23 -21.08
C VAL A 6 59.96 -25.37 -22.38
N ILE A 7 58.64 -25.23 -22.30
CA ILE A 7 57.82 -24.86 -23.45
C ILE A 7 57.22 -23.49 -23.12
N ARG A 8 57.66 -22.48 -23.87
CA ARG A 8 57.09 -21.13 -23.89
C ARG A 8 55.70 -21.21 -24.53
N VAL A 9 54.66 -20.87 -23.76
CA VAL A 9 53.32 -20.57 -24.27
C VAL A 9 53.10 -19.05 -24.13
N PRO A 10 52.54 -18.35 -25.13
CA PRO A 10 52.42 -16.89 -25.10
C PRO A 10 51.50 -16.42 -23.97
N PHE A 11 51.82 -15.24 -23.46
CA PHE A 11 51.22 -14.51 -22.35
C PHE A 11 49.74 -14.12 -22.61
N ALA A 12 48.83 -15.10 -22.66
CA ALA A 12 47.40 -14.88 -22.94
C ALA A 12 46.44 -15.69 -22.05
N LEU A 13 46.87 -16.19 -20.90
CA LEU A 13 46.03 -17.04 -20.03
C LEU A 13 46.17 -16.75 -18.52
N PHE A 14 46.44 -15.50 -18.13
CA PHE A 14 46.56 -15.12 -16.72
C PHE A 14 45.71 -13.91 -16.28
N VAL A 15 44.64 -13.57 -17.02
CA VAL A 15 43.57 -12.69 -16.52
C VAL A 15 42.21 -13.32 -16.90
N MET A 16 41.80 -14.35 -16.16
CA MET A 16 40.49 -15.02 -16.33
C MET A 16 39.72 -15.20 -15.02
N MET A 17 39.96 -14.32 -14.05
CA MET A 17 39.04 -14.05 -12.95
C MET A 17 38.96 -12.53 -12.84
N PHE A 18 37.74 -12.00 -12.81
CA PHE A 18 37.38 -10.58 -13.02
C PHE A 18 37.35 -10.14 -14.48
N TRP A 19 36.25 -10.48 -15.16
CA TRP A 19 35.42 -9.61 -16.02
C TRP A 19 34.47 -10.49 -16.85
N SER A 20 33.27 -10.76 -16.33
CA SER A 20 32.16 -11.30 -17.11
C SER A 20 30.81 -11.00 -16.43
N VAL A 21 30.63 -9.73 -16.06
CA VAL A 21 29.31 -9.08 -15.97
C VAL A 21 29.39 -7.81 -16.80
N ALA A 22 29.57 -8.00 -18.10
CA ALA A 22 29.39 -6.97 -19.11
C ALA A 22 28.77 -7.64 -20.34
N ALA A 23 27.45 -7.79 -20.25
CA ALA A 23 26.50 -7.67 -21.34
C ALA A 23 26.95 -8.14 -22.75
N ILE A 24 26.36 -9.23 -23.23
CA ILE A 24 25.76 -9.19 -24.58
C ILE A 24 24.37 -8.57 -24.38
N SER A 25 24.36 -7.31 -23.97
CA SER A 25 23.36 -6.39 -24.44
C SER A 25 23.67 -6.26 -25.93
N ALA A 26 22.80 -6.79 -26.78
CA ALA A 26 22.54 -6.06 -28.01
C ALA A 26 22.39 -4.58 -27.58
N PRO A 27 23.06 -3.63 -28.25
CA PRO A 27 22.81 -2.23 -27.93
C PRO A 27 21.29 -2.07 -27.92
N PRO A 28 20.69 -1.47 -26.87
CA PRO A 28 19.27 -1.17 -26.96
C PRO A 28 19.14 -0.40 -28.27
N VAL A 29 18.38 -0.94 -29.22
CA VAL A 29 17.83 -0.10 -30.27
C VAL A 29 17.26 1.08 -29.49
N PRO A 30 17.76 2.32 -29.67
CA PRO A 30 17.24 3.42 -28.91
C PRO A 30 15.76 3.47 -29.26
N SER A 31 14.90 3.00 -28.35
CA SER A 31 13.49 3.29 -28.45
C SER A 31 13.45 4.79 -28.27
N THR A 32 13.35 5.51 -29.37
CA THR A 32 13.12 6.95 -29.37
C THR A 32 11.77 7.30 -28.72
N GLN A 33 11.00 6.30 -28.32
CA GLN A 33 9.81 6.43 -27.52
C GLN A 33 10.16 6.66 -26.03
N PRO A 34 9.66 7.74 -25.43
CA PRO A 34 9.89 8.04 -24.01
C PRO A 34 9.19 7.01 -23.10
N ALA A 35 9.87 6.58 -22.04
CA ALA A 35 9.27 5.71 -21.03
C ALA A 35 8.09 6.41 -20.32
N GLY A 36 6.96 5.71 -20.15
CA GLY A 36 5.75 6.28 -19.57
C GLY A 36 4.58 5.29 -19.46
N VAL A 37 3.44 5.75 -18.95
CA VAL A 37 2.18 4.99 -18.83
C VAL A 37 1.20 5.48 -19.88
N ARG A 38 0.69 4.59 -20.72
CA ARG A 38 -0.22 4.94 -21.80
C ARG A 38 -1.67 4.91 -21.33
N ILE A 39 -2.48 5.86 -21.81
CA ILE A 39 -3.93 5.87 -21.59
C ILE A 39 -4.58 5.03 -22.71
N GLY A 40 -5.17 3.89 -22.36
CA GLY A 40 -5.88 3.01 -23.31
C GLY A 40 -7.29 3.49 -23.65
N GLY A 41 -7.90 4.27 -22.75
CA GLY A 41 -9.24 4.83 -22.96
C GLY A 41 -9.67 5.75 -21.82
N VAL A 42 -10.60 6.65 -22.12
CA VAL A 42 -11.29 7.51 -21.15
C VAL A 42 -12.78 7.32 -21.34
N ASN A 43 -13.52 7.00 -20.28
CA ASN A 43 -14.94 6.68 -20.36
C ASN A 43 -15.76 7.90 -20.82
N PRO A 44 -16.49 7.84 -21.95
CA PRO A 44 -17.24 8.97 -22.48
C PRO A 44 -18.61 9.20 -21.82
N LYS A 45 -19.11 8.28 -20.98
CA LYS A 45 -20.49 8.30 -20.46
C LYS A 45 -20.64 8.78 -19.02
N SER A 46 -19.55 8.93 -18.27
CA SER A 46 -19.56 9.56 -16.95
C SER A 46 -18.92 10.93 -17.06
N ASN A 47 -19.25 11.81 -16.12
CA ASN A 47 -18.73 13.16 -16.00
C ASN A 47 -17.23 13.16 -15.58
N ASP A 48 -16.41 12.43 -16.35
CA ASP A 48 -15.08 11.98 -15.98
C ASP A 48 -14.13 13.18 -15.97
N GLU A 49 -13.52 13.38 -14.81
CA GLU A 49 -12.59 14.48 -14.57
C GLU A 49 -11.41 14.42 -15.54
N ALA A 50 -10.97 13.22 -15.94
CA ALA A 50 -9.88 13.05 -16.90
C ALA A 50 -10.24 13.61 -18.29
N LEU A 51 -11.47 13.42 -18.75
CA LEU A 51 -11.91 13.98 -20.03
C LEU A 51 -11.92 15.52 -20.00
N ARG A 52 -12.34 16.11 -18.88
CA ARG A 52 -12.34 17.58 -18.67
C ARG A 52 -10.93 18.17 -18.56
N LEU A 53 -10.00 17.40 -18.00
CA LEU A 53 -8.58 17.73 -17.94
C LEU A 53 -7.86 17.48 -19.28
N GLY A 54 -8.59 17.01 -20.30
CA GLY A 54 -8.12 16.89 -21.67
C GLY A 54 -7.39 15.59 -21.99
N TYR A 55 -7.44 14.58 -21.09
CA TYR A 55 -6.87 13.26 -21.35
C TYR A 55 -7.65 12.53 -22.43
N LYS A 56 -6.92 11.84 -23.31
CA LYS A 56 -7.46 11.07 -24.42
C LYS A 56 -6.78 9.71 -24.50
N ALA A 57 -7.43 8.76 -25.15
CA ALA A 57 -6.80 7.50 -25.53
C ALA A 57 -5.55 7.77 -26.39
N GLY A 58 -4.46 7.06 -26.11
CA GLY A 58 -3.17 7.20 -26.78
C GLY A 58 -2.18 8.13 -26.06
N ASP A 59 -2.64 9.00 -25.16
CA ASP A 59 -1.77 9.90 -24.39
C ASP A 59 -0.76 9.11 -23.54
N LEU A 60 0.46 9.62 -23.43
CA LEU A 60 1.55 8.96 -22.70
C LEU A 60 2.02 9.82 -21.51
N ILE A 61 1.80 9.32 -20.30
CA ILE A 61 2.20 9.98 -19.06
C ILE A 61 3.65 9.61 -18.76
N THR A 62 4.55 10.60 -18.82
CA THR A 62 6.00 10.36 -18.69
C THR A 62 6.56 10.81 -17.34
N LYS A 63 5.89 11.75 -16.67
CA LYS A 63 6.30 12.25 -15.35
C LYS A 63 5.12 12.65 -14.48
N ILE A 64 5.36 12.68 -13.17
CA ILE A 64 4.45 13.20 -12.15
C ILE A 64 5.24 14.13 -11.22
N ASN A 65 4.83 15.40 -11.14
CA ASN A 65 5.57 16.47 -10.45
C ASN A 65 7.06 16.54 -10.85
N GLY A 66 7.35 16.32 -12.14
CA GLY A 66 8.71 16.31 -12.67
C GLY A 66 9.51 15.03 -12.39
N LEU A 67 8.99 14.09 -11.61
CA LEU A 67 9.60 12.77 -11.41
C LEU A 67 9.23 11.84 -12.56
N PRO A 68 10.18 11.13 -13.19
CA PRO A 68 9.90 10.20 -14.27
C PRO A 68 9.03 9.05 -13.78
N ILE A 69 8.05 8.68 -14.61
CA ILE A 69 7.21 7.49 -14.42
C ILE A 69 7.58 6.49 -15.50
N ARG A 70 7.84 5.25 -15.09
CA ARG A 70 8.20 4.14 -15.95
C ARG A 70 7.23 2.98 -15.89
N SER A 71 6.27 3.02 -14.95
CA SER A 71 5.28 1.97 -14.79
C SER A 71 3.97 2.50 -14.24
N LEU A 72 2.87 1.79 -14.52
CA LEU A 72 1.57 2.08 -13.92
C LEU A 72 1.61 1.95 -12.40
N TYR A 73 2.46 1.07 -11.86
CA TYR A 73 2.70 1.01 -10.42
C TYR A 73 3.40 2.27 -9.90
N GLU A 74 4.38 2.84 -10.60
CA GLU A 74 4.98 4.14 -10.23
C GLU A 74 3.97 5.27 -10.33
N LEU A 75 3.16 5.32 -11.40
CA LEU A 75 2.07 6.28 -11.52
C LEU A 75 1.08 6.13 -10.37
N ARG A 76 0.65 4.90 -10.05
CA ARG A 76 -0.31 4.58 -8.99
C ARG A 76 0.26 4.80 -7.61
N SER A 77 1.50 4.42 -7.33
CA SER A 77 2.14 4.63 -6.03
C SER A 77 2.42 6.11 -5.77
N LEU A 78 2.82 6.87 -6.78
CA LEU A 78 3.00 8.32 -6.69
C LEU A 78 1.65 9.04 -6.63
N SER A 79 0.58 8.50 -7.23
CA SER A 79 -0.79 9.03 -7.11
C SER A 79 -1.52 8.61 -5.82
N ASP A 80 -1.24 7.42 -5.28
CA ASP A 80 -1.84 6.84 -4.05
C ASP A 80 -1.09 7.27 -2.79
N SER A 81 0.17 7.71 -2.92
CA SER A 81 0.81 8.49 -1.88
C SER A 81 -0.06 9.73 -1.65
N ASN A 82 -0.41 10.02 -0.39
CA ASN A 82 -1.30 11.12 0.03
C ASN A 82 -0.83 12.55 -0.38
N LEU A 83 0.09 12.70 -1.35
CA LEU A 83 0.54 13.94 -1.94
C LEU A 83 -0.38 14.49 -3.05
N MET A 84 -1.35 13.72 -3.57
CA MET A 84 -1.83 13.95 -4.94
C MET A 84 -3.35 13.94 -5.15
N ARG A 85 -4.18 14.29 -4.16
CA ARG A 85 -5.56 14.70 -4.49
C ARG A 85 -5.55 16.19 -4.90
N ALA A 86 -5.68 16.41 -6.21
CA ALA A 86 -5.88 17.68 -6.93
C ALA A 86 -4.69 18.63 -7.19
N LYS A 87 -3.43 18.28 -6.89
CA LYS A 87 -2.26 19.15 -7.18
C LYS A 87 -1.10 18.49 -7.92
N ALA A 88 -1.29 17.26 -8.37
CA ALA A 88 -0.33 16.56 -9.20
C ALA A 88 -0.27 17.18 -10.60
N SER A 89 0.92 17.52 -11.09
CA SER A 89 1.14 17.84 -12.50
C SER A 89 1.69 16.61 -13.21
N LEU A 90 1.02 16.15 -14.26
CA LEU A 90 1.49 15.09 -15.12
C LEU A 90 2.09 15.69 -16.38
N SER A 91 3.33 15.32 -16.69
CA SER A 91 3.90 15.56 -18.02
C SER A 91 3.33 14.52 -18.97
N VAL A 92 2.41 14.94 -19.83
CA VAL A 92 1.72 14.09 -20.80
C VAL A 92 2.25 14.41 -22.18
N LEU A 93 2.65 13.39 -22.94
CA LEU A 93 2.86 13.52 -24.37
C LEU A 93 1.52 13.23 -25.06
N PRO A 94 0.88 14.23 -25.67
CA PRO A 94 -0.40 14.02 -26.33
C PRO A 94 -0.28 13.05 -27.49
N ALA A 95 -1.28 12.18 -27.68
CA ALA A 95 -1.30 11.22 -28.77
C ALA A 95 -1.19 11.88 -30.17
N ASP A 96 -1.76 13.08 -30.29
CA ASP A 96 -1.78 13.91 -31.51
C ASP A 96 -0.52 14.76 -31.69
N ASN A 97 0.32 14.89 -30.66
CA ASN A 97 1.57 15.64 -30.72
C ASN A 97 2.65 15.09 -29.76
N PRO A 98 3.20 13.89 -30.05
CA PRO A 98 4.12 13.18 -29.14
C PRO A 98 5.50 13.84 -28.98
N GLY A 99 5.80 14.91 -29.71
CA GLY A 99 7.07 15.63 -29.64
C GLY A 99 7.13 16.72 -28.56
N THR A 100 5.97 17.16 -28.05
CA THR A 100 5.89 18.29 -27.10
C THR A 100 5.08 17.88 -25.86
N PRO A 101 5.72 17.71 -24.70
CA PRO A 101 5.01 17.40 -23.46
C PRO A 101 4.15 18.59 -23.01
N VAL A 102 2.95 18.26 -22.55
CA VAL A 102 1.98 19.18 -21.97
C VAL A 102 1.77 18.81 -20.51
N GLU A 103 1.85 19.79 -19.62
CA GLU A 103 1.52 19.60 -18.22
C GLU A 103 0.00 19.61 -18.04
N ARG A 104 -0.54 18.57 -17.40
CA ARG A 104 -1.96 18.45 -17.07
C ARG A 104 -2.12 18.09 -15.60
N ALA A 105 -3.16 18.59 -14.95
CA ALA A 105 -3.47 18.15 -13.59
C ALA A 105 -3.81 16.66 -13.61
N ALA A 106 -3.38 15.87 -12.61
CA ALA A 106 -3.87 14.51 -12.48
C ALA A 106 -5.35 14.52 -12.05
N PRO A 107 -6.19 13.64 -12.63
CA PRO A 107 -7.55 13.47 -12.16
C PRO A 107 -7.56 12.97 -10.70
N ALA A 108 -8.53 13.43 -9.91
CA ALA A 108 -8.69 13.01 -8.53
C ALA A 108 -9.24 11.58 -8.43
N ASP A 109 -9.90 11.10 -9.48
CA ASP A 109 -10.36 9.73 -9.65
C ASP A 109 -9.92 9.16 -11.02
N TRP A 110 -9.23 8.01 -10.99
CA TRP A 110 -8.81 7.27 -12.19
C TRP A 110 -9.80 6.18 -12.61
N ASN A 111 -10.94 6.02 -11.91
CA ASN A 111 -11.87 4.90 -12.12
C ASN A 111 -12.49 4.82 -13.52
N GLY A 112 -12.50 5.90 -14.32
CA GLY A 112 -12.93 5.88 -15.72
C GLY A 112 -11.79 6.09 -16.73
N VAL A 113 -10.54 6.01 -16.28
CA VAL A 113 -9.34 6.04 -17.13
C VAL A 113 -8.71 4.65 -17.17
N TYR A 114 -8.72 4.05 -18.35
CA TYR A 114 -8.06 2.78 -18.59
C TYR A 114 -6.56 3.03 -18.77
N LEU A 115 -5.79 2.75 -17.73
CA LEU A 115 -4.34 2.92 -17.73
C LEU A 115 -3.63 1.61 -18.06
N LEU A 116 -2.70 1.67 -19.00
CA LEU A 116 -1.98 0.54 -19.51
C LEU A 116 -0.58 0.54 -18.89
N GLN A 117 -0.30 -0.40 -17.97
CA GLN A 117 1.07 -0.72 -17.58
C GLN A 117 1.70 -1.47 -18.75
N ASP A 118 2.98 -1.24 -18.97
CA ASP A 118 3.77 -2.09 -19.83
C ASP A 118 3.63 -3.57 -19.39
N GLY A 119 3.01 -4.36 -20.29
CA GLY A 119 2.53 -5.75 -20.10
C GLY A 119 1.02 -5.79 -19.92
N VAL A 120 0.17 -5.74 -20.95
CA VAL A 120 0.08 -6.59 -22.17
C VAL A 120 -0.32 -5.75 -23.40
N SER A 121 -0.23 -4.44 -23.28
CA SER A 121 -1.08 -3.54 -24.04
C SER A 121 -0.42 -3.04 -25.31
N TYR A 122 -0.83 -3.57 -26.47
CA TYR A 122 -0.75 -3.05 -27.85
C TYR A 122 0.59 -2.45 -28.36
N ALA A 123 1.23 -1.55 -27.60
CA ALA A 123 2.49 -0.89 -27.89
C ALA A 123 3.69 -1.86 -28.06
N ARG A 124 3.83 -2.91 -27.23
CA ARG A 124 4.91 -3.90 -27.41
C ARG A 124 4.72 -4.80 -28.64
N TYR A 125 3.47 -5.18 -28.93
CA TYR A 125 3.15 -5.90 -30.17
C TYR A 125 3.48 -5.05 -31.40
N VAL A 126 3.09 -3.77 -31.38
CA VAL A 126 3.40 -2.82 -32.46
C VAL A 126 4.91 -2.57 -32.60
N ASP A 127 5.66 -2.35 -31.52
CA ASP A 127 7.09 -2.04 -31.61
C ASP A 127 7.95 -3.26 -31.98
N PHE A 128 7.56 -4.48 -31.59
CA PHE A 128 8.33 -5.71 -31.88
C PHE A 128 7.96 -6.31 -33.25
N HIS A 129 6.67 -6.35 -33.61
CA HIS A 129 6.21 -6.97 -34.87
C HIS A 129 6.11 -6.00 -36.06
N ALA A 130 6.13 -4.67 -35.87
CA ALA A 130 6.19 -3.72 -36.99
C ALA A 130 7.47 -3.82 -37.83
N SER A 131 8.47 -4.62 -37.41
CA SER A 131 9.71 -4.81 -38.15
C SER A 131 9.79 -6.13 -38.94
N ALA A 132 8.82 -7.06 -38.82
CA ALA A 132 9.03 -8.41 -39.35
C ALA A 132 8.07 -8.87 -40.46
N HIS A 133 6.74 -8.67 -40.40
CA HIS A 133 5.84 -9.31 -41.37
C HIS A 133 4.65 -8.45 -41.77
N GLY A 134 4.61 -8.02 -43.04
CA GLY A 134 3.48 -7.35 -43.68
C GLY A 134 2.32 -8.30 -44.02
N ASP A 135 1.99 -9.20 -43.11
CA ASP A 135 1.01 -10.26 -43.33
C ASP A 135 -0.42 -9.77 -43.04
N ALA A 136 -1.40 -10.38 -43.72
CA ALA A 136 -2.81 -9.97 -43.65
C ALA A 136 -3.44 -10.07 -42.25
N TRP A 137 -2.84 -10.87 -41.34
CA TRP A 137 -3.32 -11.06 -39.97
C TRP A 137 -2.85 -9.97 -39.00
N ASP A 138 -1.84 -9.18 -39.38
CA ASP A 138 -1.15 -8.27 -38.49
C ASP A 138 -2.04 -7.07 -38.06
N GLN A 139 -2.90 -6.62 -38.97
CA GLN A 139 -3.93 -5.62 -38.67
C GLN A 139 -5.07 -6.20 -37.82
N LEU A 140 -5.43 -7.48 -38.03
CA LEU A 140 -6.47 -8.14 -37.26
C LEU A 140 -6.06 -8.33 -35.79
N VAL A 141 -4.79 -8.67 -35.53
CA VAL A 141 -4.27 -8.74 -34.16
C VAL A 141 -4.29 -7.38 -33.49
N LYS A 142 -3.83 -6.34 -34.19
CA LYS A 142 -3.89 -4.96 -33.71
C LYS A 142 -5.33 -4.58 -33.33
N ASP A 143 -6.27 -4.65 -34.28
CA ASP A 143 -7.64 -4.25 -34.03
C ASP A 143 -8.30 -5.09 -32.91
N GLY A 144 -7.93 -6.37 -32.80
CA GLY A 144 -8.39 -7.27 -31.75
C GLY A 144 -7.88 -6.89 -30.35
N LEU A 145 -6.58 -6.64 -30.20
CA LEU A 145 -5.98 -6.20 -28.94
C LEU A 145 -6.47 -4.80 -28.54
N LEU A 146 -6.69 -3.91 -29.51
CA LEU A 146 -7.27 -2.59 -29.23
C LEU A 146 -8.74 -2.71 -28.77
N ALA A 147 -9.53 -3.59 -29.38
CA ALA A 147 -10.89 -3.86 -28.93
C ALA A 147 -10.92 -4.44 -27.51
N PHE A 148 -9.94 -5.28 -27.16
CA PHE A 148 -9.76 -5.84 -25.82
C PHE A 148 -9.54 -4.72 -24.79
N GLU A 149 -8.58 -3.83 -25.04
CA GLU A 149 -8.26 -2.69 -24.16
C GLU A 149 -9.45 -1.75 -23.97
N GLN A 150 -10.28 -1.60 -24.99
CA GLN A 150 -11.47 -0.77 -24.97
C GLN A 150 -12.68 -1.44 -24.30
N GLY A 151 -12.50 -2.61 -23.69
CA GLY A 151 -13.58 -3.33 -23.01
C GLY A 151 -14.63 -3.88 -23.97
N ARG A 152 -14.24 -4.23 -25.20
CA ARG A 152 -15.11 -4.83 -26.23
C ARG A 152 -14.71 -6.30 -26.46
N PRO A 153 -14.94 -7.20 -25.48
CA PRO A 153 -14.38 -8.55 -25.49
C PRO A 153 -14.90 -9.43 -26.65
N GLU A 154 -16.15 -9.28 -27.07
CA GLU A 154 -16.71 -10.06 -28.20
C GLU A 154 -16.08 -9.66 -29.54
N GLN A 155 -15.85 -8.37 -29.73
CA GLN A 155 -15.18 -7.84 -30.92
C GLN A 155 -13.71 -8.25 -30.92
N ALA A 156 -13.04 -8.15 -29.77
CA ALA A 156 -11.67 -8.60 -29.60
C ALA A 156 -11.51 -10.08 -29.96
N GLN A 157 -12.38 -10.93 -29.42
CA GLN A 157 -12.39 -12.36 -29.70
C GLN A 157 -12.53 -12.63 -31.20
N THR A 158 -13.52 -12.02 -31.84
CA THR A 158 -13.79 -12.21 -33.28
C THR A 158 -12.58 -11.83 -34.13
N LEU A 159 -11.93 -10.72 -33.82
CA LEU A 159 -10.78 -10.22 -34.58
C LEU A 159 -9.54 -11.09 -34.37
N LEU A 160 -9.27 -11.51 -33.13
CA LEU A 160 -8.14 -12.37 -32.80
C LEU A 160 -8.32 -13.80 -33.34
N GLU A 161 -9.54 -14.32 -33.38
CA GLU A 161 -9.83 -15.61 -34.03
C GLU A 161 -9.58 -15.55 -35.53
N LYS A 162 -10.04 -14.48 -36.21
CA LYS A 162 -9.77 -14.25 -37.64
C LYS A 162 -8.27 -14.09 -37.92
N ALA A 163 -7.55 -13.37 -37.06
CA ALA A 163 -6.11 -13.25 -37.17
C ALA A 163 -5.44 -14.63 -37.12
N ARG A 164 -5.91 -15.49 -36.22
CA ARG A 164 -5.38 -16.83 -36.03
C ARG A 164 -5.72 -17.78 -37.19
N GLU A 165 -6.92 -17.68 -37.75
CA GLU A 165 -7.28 -18.36 -39.00
C GLU A 165 -6.38 -17.92 -40.17
N ALA A 166 -6.00 -16.65 -40.19
CA ALA A 166 -5.09 -16.07 -41.17
C ALA A 166 -3.59 -16.32 -40.87
N GLY A 167 -3.27 -17.04 -39.79
CA GLY A 167 -1.91 -17.53 -39.50
C GLY A 167 -1.24 -16.97 -38.25
N ALA A 168 -1.87 -16.04 -37.53
CA ALA A 168 -1.32 -15.48 -36.28
C ALA A 168 -1.22 -16.56 -35.18
N ARG A 169 -0.01 -17.03 -34.92
CA ARG A 169 0.29 -18.03 -33.87
C ARG A 169 1.31 -17.53 -32.85
N ASP A 170 1.45 -16.22 -32.74
CA ASP A 170 2.33 -15.59 -31.77
C ASP A 170 1.78 -15.73 -30.34
N GLY A 171 2.68 -15.67 -29.35
CA GLY A 171 2.34 -15.85 -27.95
C GLY A 171 1.36 -14.81 -27.40
N LEU A 172 1.35 -13.58 -27.92
CA LEU A 172 0.48 -12.50 -27.46
C LEU A 172 -0.97 -12.73 -27.91
N THR A 173 -1.18 -13.07 -29.19
CA THR A 173 -2.50 -13.42 -29.73
C THR A 173 -3.10 -14.61 -28.99
N CYS A 174 -2.29 -15.66 -28.78
CA CYS A 174 -2.70 -16.84 -28.03
C CYS A 174 -3.03 -16.52 -26.56
N CYS A 175 -2.22 -15.70 -25.88
CA CYS A 175 -2.48 -15.26 -24.51
C CYS A 175 -3.81 -14.47 -24.41
N ALA A 176 -4.05 -13.53 -25.33
CA ALA A 176 -5.26 -12.71 -25.34
C ALA A 176 -6.53 -13.54 -25.58
N LEU A 177 -6.50 -14.49 -26.52
CA LEU A 177 -7.58 -15.44 -26.73
C LEU A 177 -7.81 -16.32 -25.50
N GLY A 178 -6.73 -16.82 -24.88
CA GLY A 178 -6.78 -17.60 -23.65
C GLY A 178 -7.53 -16.87 -22.53
N TRP A 179 -7.20 -15.61 -22.30
CA TRP A 179 -7.88 -14.77 -21.32
C TRP A 179 -9.35 -14.53 -21.65
N LEU A 180 -9.67 -14.18 -22.91
CA LEU A 180 -11.04 -13.88 -23.33
C LEU A 180 -11.99 -15.05 -23.10
N TYR A 181 -11.54 -16.27 -23.43
CA TYR A 181 -12.30 -17.48 -23.19
C TYR A 181 -12.44 -17.80 -21.69
N GLN A 182 -11.44 -17.48 -20.87
CA GLN A 182 -11.49 -17.68 -19.42
C GLN A 182 -12.50 -16.74 -18.74
N THR A 183 -12.53 -15.45 -19.12
CA THR A 183 -13.30 -14.40 -18.44
C THR A 183 -14.76 -14.26 -18.88
N LYS A 184 -15.22 -15.08 -19.82
CA LYS A 184 -16.60 -15.03 -20.33
C LYS A 184 -17.59 -15.28 -19.19
N VAL A 185 -18.61 -14.43 -19.05
CA VAL A 185 -19.60 -14.58 -17.96
C VAL A 185 -20.32 -15.93 -18.10
N GLY A 186 -20.17 -16.81 -17.10
CA GLY A 186 -20.77 -18.15 -17.09
C GLY A 186 -19.99 -19.22 -17.85
N SER A 187 -18.65 -19.07 -17.98
CA SER A 187 -17.75 -19.99 -18.70
C SER A 187 -18.13 -21.46 -18.47
N ARG A 188 -18.52 -22.13 -19.56
CA ARG A 188 -18.80 -23.58 -19.54
C ARG A 188 -17.49 -24.35 -19.72
N ALA A 189 -17.48 -25.63 -19.36
CA ALA A 189 -16.29 -26.49 -19.52
C ALA A 189 -15.61 -26.42 -20.92
N PRO A 190 -16.35 -26.32 -22.05
CA PRO A 190 -15.72 -26.17 -23.37
C PRO A 190 -14.95 -24.87 -23.58
N ASP A 191 -15.39 -23.76 -22.96
CA ASP A 191 -14.70 -22.47 -23.06
C ASP A 191 -13.41 -22.49 -22.24
N MET A 192 -13.41 -23.16 -21.08
CA MET A 192 -12.21 -23.35 -20.26
C MET A 192 -11.18 -24.26 -20.93
N GLU A 193 -11.63 -25.28 -21.68
CA GLU A 193 -10.73 -26.13 -22.46
C GLU A 193 -10.08 -25.35 -23.61
N LYS A 194 -10.85 -24.52 -24.31
CA LYS A 194 -10.31 -23.61 -25.33
C LYS A 194 -9.32 -22.61 -24.73
N ALA A 195 -9.67 -21.98 -23.62
CA ALA A 195 -8.79 -21.06 -22.90
C ALA A 195 -7.45 -21.72 -22.59
N ARG A 196 -7.49 -22.94 -22.01
CA ARG A 196 -6.29 -23.72 -21.71
C ARG A 196 -5.45 -24.00 -22.94
N ARG A 197 -6.06 -24.47 -24.05
CA ARG A 197 -5.32 -24.77 -25.29
C ARG A 197 -4.58 -23.54 -25.83
N PHE A 198 -5.24 -22.38 -25.84
CA PHE A 198 -4.59 -21.14 -26.29
C PHE A 198 -3.44 -20.72 -25.36
N LEU A 199 -3.60 -20.87 -24.06
CA LEU A 199 -2.54 -20.56 -23.10
C LEU A 199 -1.37 -21.55 -23.16
N ASP A 200 -1.63 -22.85 -23.35
CA ASP A 200 -0.58 -23.87 -23.54
C ASP A 200 0.23 -23.56 -24.82
N GLU A 201 -0.44 -23.17 -25.91
CA GLU A 201 0.24 -22.74 -27.13
C GLU A 201 1.05 -21.45 -26.95
N ALA A 202 0.55 -20.50 -26.15
CA ALA A 202 1.29 -19.28 -25.81
C ALA A 202 2.54 -19.60 -24.99
N ALA A 203 2.43 -20.49 -24.00
CA ALA A 203 3.57 -20.95 -23.19
C ALA A 203 4.62 -21.64 -24.07
N ASP A 204 4.20 -22.56 -24.94
CA ASP A 204 5.08 -23.23 -25.89
C ASP A 204 5.76 -22.26 -26.87
N TYR A 205 5.08 -21.16 -27.23
CA TYR A 205 5.65 -20.12 -28.07
C TYR A 205 6.79 -19.39 -27.36
N PHE A 206 6.59 -18.97 -26.09
CA PHE A 206 7.62 -18.26 -25.32
C PHE A 206 8.82 -19.16 -25.01
N VAL A 207 8.60 -20.44 -24.71
CA VAL A 207 9.68 -21.44 -24.53
C VAL A 207 10.51 -21.61 -25.80
N ARG A 208 9.87 -21.64 -26.99
CA ARG A 208 10.57 -21.78 -28.27
C ARG A 208 11.25 -20.49 -28.73
N ASN A 209 10.81 -19.35 -28.23
CA ASN A 209 11.29 -18.03 -28.66
C ASN A 209 11.77 -17.19 -27.46
N PRO A 210 12.75 -17.65 -26.67
CA PRO A 210 13.21 -16.95 -25.46
C PRO A 210 13.83 -15.58 -25.78
N SER A 211 14.28 -15.36 -27.02
CA SER A 211 14.80 -14.08 -27.50
C SER A 211 13.74 -12.98 -27.66
N THR A 212 12.45 -13.32 -27.60
CA THR A 212 11.36 -12.32 -27.62
C THR A 212 11.36 -11.44 -26.38
N GLY A 213 11.95 -11.91 -25.27
CA GLY A 213 12.15 -11.12 -24.06
C GLY A 213 10.86 -10.65 -23.38
N ASP A 214 9.69 -11.19 -23.76
CA ASP A 214 8.39 -10.79 -23.22
C ASP A 214 8.01 -11.58 -21.96
N TYR A 215 8.93 -11.56 -20.99
CA TYR A 215 8.81 -12.27 -19.72
C TYR A 215 7.57 -11.86 -18.91
N VAL A 216 7.02 -10.66 -19.17
CA VAL A 216 5.78 -10.18 -18.52
C VAL A 216 4.57 -10.93 -19.05
N THR A 217 4.45 -11.08 -20.37
CA THR A 217 3.36 -11.84 -20.99
C THR A 217 3.49 -13.33 -20.68
N GLU A 218 4.72 -13.88 -20.72
CA GLU A 218 4.99 -15.26 -20.29
C GLU A 218 4.54 -15.50 -18.83
N GLY A 219 4.87 -14.57 -17.92
CA GLY A 219 4.40 -14.61 -16.53
C GLY A 219 2.88 -14.61 -16.41
N LEU A 220 2.18 -13.84 -17.23
CA LEU A 220 0.72 -13.78 -17.25
C LEU A 220 0.08 -15.03 -17.86
N VAL A 221 0.67 -15.64 -18.88
CA VAL A 221 0.21 -16.92 -19.44
C VAL A 221 0.17 -17.97 -18.35
N HIS A 222 1.27 -18.13 -17.62
CA HIS A 222 1.37 -19.09 -16.52
C HIS A 222 0.45 -18.73 -15.34
N LEU A 223 0.25 -17.44 -15.05
CA LEU A 223 -0.75 -17.00 -14.07
C LEU A 223 -2.18 -17.44 -14.46
N TYR A 224 -2.56 -17.29 -15.73
CA TYR A 224 -3.89 -17.67 -16.22
C TYR A 224 -4.07 -19.19 -16.25
N LEU A 225 -3.05 -19.95 -16.67
CA LEU A 225 -3.05 -21.42 -16.58
C LEU A 225 -3.24 -21.89 -15.15
N ALA A 226 -2.52 -21.28 -14.20
CA ALA A 226 -2.69 -21.58 -12.78
C ALA A 226 -4.12 -21.30 -12.29
N PHE A 227 -4.78 -20.23 -12.74
CA PHE A 227 -6.19 -19.99 -12.40
C PHE A 227 -7.15 -21.05 -12.97
N ILE A 228 -6.86 -21.59 -14.17
CA ILE A 228 -7.63 -22.72 -14.72
C ILE A 228 -7.47 -23.95 -13.83
N HIS A 229 -6.24 -24.29 -13.43
CA HIS A 229 -5.98 -25.40 -12.51
C HIS A 229 -6.61 -25.20 -11.13
N LYS A 230 -6.58 -23.97 -10.60
CA LYS A 230 -7.22 -23.60 -9.33
C LYS A 230 -8.73 -23.81 -9.38
N ASN A 231 -9.37 -23.45 -10.50
CA ASN A 231 -10.80 -23.73 -10.72
C ASN A 231 -11.10 -25.23 -10.83
N ALA A 232 -10.18 -26.00 -11.38
CA ALA A 232 -10.24 -27.47 -11.41
C ALA A 232 -9.91 -28.13 -10.06
N LYS A 233 -9.56 -27.33 -9.03
CA LYS A 233 -9.10 -27.79 -7.70
C LYS A 233 -7.86 -28.67 -7.75
N ASP A 234 -6.98 -28.42 -8.73
CA ASP A 234 -5.68 -29.07 -8.85
C ASP A 234 -4.59 -28.16 -8.27
N ASP A 235 -4.39 -28.26 -6.95
CA ASP A 235 -3.49 -27.37 -6.22
C ASP A 235 -2.01 -27.55 -6.61
N GLU A 236 -1.57 -28.77 -6.95
CA GLU A 236 -0.18 -29.03 -7.37
C GLU A 236 0.08 -28.49 -8.79
N ALA A 237 -0.85 -28.67 -9.74
CA ALA A 237 -0.72 -28.05 -11.05
C ALA A 237 -0.80 -26.51 -10.98
N THR A 238 -1.66 -25.98 -10.10
CA THR A 238 -1.72 -24.55 -9.81
C THR A 238 -0.37 -24.04 -9.31
N LEU A 239 0.25 -24.73 -8.36
CA LEU A 239 1.56 -24.34 -7.83
C LEU A 239 2.66 -24.43 -8.90
N ALA A 240 2.65 -25.47 -9.74
CA ALA A 240 3.62 -25.63 -10.81
C ALA A 240 3.58 -24.45 -11.80
N GLU A 241 2.38 -24.06 -12.24
CA GLU A 241 2.20 -22.91 -13.12
C GLU A 241 2.55 -21.59 -12.43
N MET A 242 2.19 -21.41 -11.14
CA MET A 242 2.60 -20.21 -10.38
C MET A 242 4.11 -20.08 -10.21
N ARG A 243 4.84 -21.20 -10.10
CA ARG A 243 6.32 -21.16 -10.07
C ARG A 243 6.89 -20.71 -11.40
N LYS A 244 6.35 -21.18 -12.53
CA LYS A 244 6.75 -20.69 -13.87
C LYS A 244 6.43 -19.21 -14.05
N ALA A 245 5.24 -18.80 -13.62
CA ALA A 245 4.82 -17.38 -13.64
C ALA A 245 5.81 -16.50 -12.85
N HIS A 246 6.23 -16.95 -11.66
CA HIS A 246 7.18 -16.23 -10.83
C HIS A 246 8.61 -16.24 -11.40
N GLN A 247 9.03 -17.34 -12.05
CA GLN A 247 10.31 -17.41 -12.74
C GLN A 247 10.39 -16.43 -13.91
N ALA A 248 9.30 -16.28 -14.67
CA ALA A 248 9.20 -15.34 -15.76
C ALA A 248 9.11 -13.88 -15.26
N ASP A 249 8.22 -13.58 -14.30
CA ASP A 249 8.04 -12.24 -13.76
C ASP A 249 7.96 -12.22 -12.22
N ALA A 250 9.14 -12.25 -11.60
CA ALA A 250 9.28 -12.16 -10.15
C ALA A 250 8.95 -10.77 -9.57
N ARG A 251 8.81 -9.74 -10.43
CA ARG A 251 8.57 -8.35 -10.02
C ARG A 251 7.09 -7.98 -10.01
N ASN A 252 6.22 -8.90 -10.43
CA ASN A 252 4.78 -8.70 -10.35
C ASN A 252 4.25 -9.08 -8.95
N PRO A 253 3.73 -8.13 -8.16
CA PRO A 253 3.23 -8.42 -6.82
C PRO A 253 2.02 -9.36 -6.82
N ALA A 254 1.22 -9.39 -7.88
CA ALA A 254 0.07 -10.29 -7.99
C ALA A 254 0.54 -11.75 -8.14
N ILE A 255 1.56 -11.99 -8.98
CA ILE A 255 2.17 -13.31 -9.15
C ILE A 255 2.78 -13.79 -7.83
N VAL A 256 3.52 -12.92 -7.12
CA VAL A 256 4.10 -13.27 -5.82
C VAL A 256 3.00 -13.58 -4.79
N ALA A 257 1.95 -12.77 -4.72
CA ALA A 257 0.85 -12.99 -3.80
C ALA A 257 0.12 -14.32 -4.06
N GLU A 258 -0.17 -14.63 -5.33
CA GLU A 258 -0.84 -15.88 -5.70
C GLU A 258 0.07 -17.10 -5.51
N LEU A 259 1.37 -17.02 -5.83
CA LEU A 259 2.33 -18.10 -5.53
C LEU A 259 2.34 -18.42 -4.04
N VAL A 260 2.41 -17.39 -3.19
CA VAL A 260 2.38 -17.53 -1.73
C VAL A 260 1.06 -18.15 -1.27
N SER A 261 -0.06 -17.72 -1.85
CA SER A 261 -1.38 -18.28 -1.57
C SER A 261 -1.46 -19.77 -1.91
N SER A 262 -0.97 -20.17 -3.09
CA SER A 262 -0.88 -21.57 -3.51
C SER A 262 0.00 -22.40 -2.56
N LEU A 263 1.14 -21.86 -2.13
CA LEU A 263 2.00 -22.51 -1.14
C LEU A 263 1.31 -22.65 0.21
N HIS A 264 0.54 -21.65 0.65
CA HIS A 264 -0.24 -21.70 1.90
C HIS A 264 -1.33 -22.75 1.86
N ASN A 265 -2.05 -22.87 0.74
CA ASN A 265 -3.08 -23.89 0.54
C ASN A 265 -2.52 -25.31 0.69
N LEU A 266 -1.31 -25.54 0.19
CA LEU A 266 -0.58 -26.80 0.32
C LEU A 266 0.18 -26.95 1.65
N GLY A 267 0.05 -25.99 2.57
CA GLY A 267 0.76 -25.99 3.87
C GLY A 267 2.28 -25.76 3.77
N LYS A 268 2.80 -25.40 2.60
CA LYS A 268 4.23 -25.17 2.30
C LYS A 268 4.67 -23.76 2.76
N PHE A 269 4.36 -23.39 4.00
CA PHE A 269 4.60 -22.03 4.53
C PHE A 269 6.08 -21.62 4.52
N ARG A 270 7.00 -22.56 4.76
CA ARG A 270 8.44 -22.26 4.80
C ARG A 270 8.96 -21.84 3.43
N GLU A 271 8.48 -22.50 2.39
CA GLU A 271 8.84 -22.19 1.00
C GLU A 271 8.33 -20.81 0.59
N SER A 272 7.16 -20.38 1.08
CA SER A 272 6.62 -19.06 0.72
C SER A 272 7.40 -17.86 1.26
N LEU A 273 8.35 -18.06 2.18
CA LEU A 273 9.15 -16.97 2.73
C LEU A 273 10.14 -16.40 1.72
N GLU A 274 10.75 -17.24 0.89
CA GLU A 274 11.75 -16.81 -0.09
C GLU A 274 11.20 -15.82 -1.13
N PRO A 275 10.11 -16.11 -1.87
CA PRO A 275 9.58 -15.16 -2.85
C PRO A 275 9.10 -13.86 -2.20
N LEU A 276 8.54 -13.92 -0.99
CA LEU A 276 8.16 -12.73 -0.22
C LEU A 276 9.38 -11.90 0.19
N GLN A 277 10.46 -12.55 0.63
CA GLN A 277 11.70 -11.88 1.02
C GLN A 277 12.34 -11.21 -0.19
N ASN A 278 12.55 -11.96 -1.28
CA ASN A 278 13.17 -11.46 -2.50
C ASN A 278 12.42 -10.26 -3.07
N TYR A 279 11.08 -10.30 -3.09
CA TYR A 279 10.28 -9.16 -3.55
C TYR A 279 10.41 -7.95 -2.61
N LEU A 280 10.24 -8.16 -1.30
CA LEU A 280 10.22 -7.07 -0.32
C LEU A 280 11.60 -6.43 -0.08
N ASP A 281 12.69 -7.13 -0.42
CA ASP A 281 14.04 -6.55 -0.40
C ASP A 281 14.23 -5.49 -1.48
N VAL A 282 13.55 -5.64 -2.62
CA VAL A 282 13.55 -4.65 -3.71
C VAL A 282 12.44 -3.61 -3.52
N TYR A 283 11.27 -4.03 -3.02
CA TYR A 283 10.07 -3.20 -2.89
C TYR A 283 9.51 -3.23 -1.45
N PRO A 284 10.14 -2.52 -0.51
CA PRO A 284 9.84 -2.60 0.92
C PRO A 284 8.51 -1.96 1.34
N ASP A 285 7.81 -1.27 0.42
CA ASP A 285 6.57 -0.55 0.74
C ASP A 285 5.29 -1.33 0.38
N ASN A 286 5.41 -2.56 -0.14
CA ASN A 286 4.24 -3.36 -0.48
C ASN A 286 3.56 -3.94 0.77
N GLY A 287 2.58 -3.19 1.31
CA GLY A 287 1.83 -3.56 2.51
C GLY A 287 1.12 -4.92 2.42
N THR A 288 0.58 -5.27 1.24
CA THR A 288 -0.11 -6.55 1.04
C THR A 288 0.83 -7.74 1.16
N LEU A 289 2.02 -7.67 0.56
CA LEU A 289 3.02 -8.74 0.68
C LEU A 289 3.65 -8.78 2.07
N TRP A 290 3.77 -7.64 2.77
CA TRP A 290 4.12 -7.62 4.19
C TRP A 290 3.10 -8.39 5.04
N ASP A 291 1.80 -8.17 4.81
CA ASP A 291 0.75 -8.87 5.54
C ASP A 291 0.78 -10.38 5.29
N LEU A 292 1.05 -10.80 4.05
CA LEU A 292 1.26 -12.21 3.71
C LEU A 292 2.51 -12.79 4.40
N LYS A 293 3.62 -12.05 4.44
CA LYS A 293 4.84 -12.48 5.14
C LYS A 293 4.63 -12.62 6.64
N LEU A 294 3.95 -11.67 7.26
CA LEU A 294 3.55 -11.76 8.66
C LEU A 294 2.66 -12.98 8.92
N THR A 295 1.70 -13.23 8.04
CA THR A 295 0.79 -14.38 8.15
C THR A 295 1.55 -15.69 8.02
N THR A 296 2.49 -15.77 7.07
CA THR A 296 3.38 -16.92 6.87
C THR A 296 4.20 -17.22 8.13
N LEU A 297 4.83 -16.19 8.71
CA LEU A 297 5.63 -16.32 9.92
C LEU A 297 4.79 -16.79 11.11
N ARG A 298 3.55 -16.29 11.27
CA ARG A 298 2.63 -16.76 12.33
C ARG A 298 2.15 -18.21 12.13
N LYS A 299 2.12 -18.72 10.90
CA LYS A 299 1.77 -20.11 10.62
C LYS A 299 2.94 -21.06 10.90
N LEU A 300 4.17 -20.59 10.69
CA LEU A 300 5.39 -21.37 10.91
C LEU A 300 5.78 -21.51 12.37
N PHE A 301 5.55 -20.46 13.16
CA PHE A 301 6.05 -20.37 14.52
C PHE A 301 4.90 -20.12 15.50
N ARG A 302 4.96 -20.71 16.68
CA ARG A 302 4.12 -20.23 17.79
C ARG A 302 4.52 -18.77 18.10
N THR A 303 3.59 -17.97 18.61
CA THR A 303 3.84 -16.54 18.86
C THR A 303 5.11 -16.29 19.67
N ASP A 304 5.38 -17.10 20.70
CA ASP A 304 6.59 -16.96 21.52
C ASP A 304 7.87 -17.30 20.72
N ASP A 305 7.82 -18.36 19.92
CA ASP A 305 8.93 -18.78 19.05
C ASP A 305 9.20 -17.73 17.96
N LEU A 306 8.14 -17.15 17.37
CA LEU A 306 8.23 -16.05 16.40
C LEU A 306 8.92 -14.84 17.03
N MET A 307 8.51 -14.47 18.24
CA MET A 307 9.07 -13.33 18.96
C MET A 307 10.54 -13.56 19.33
N ALA A 308 10.93 -14.80 19.65
CA ALA A 308 12.31 -15.19 19.90
C ALA A 308 13.16 -15.12 18.61
N GLU A 309 12.67 -15.68 17.51
CA GLU A 309 13.32 -15.65 16.19
C GLU A 309 13.51 -14.20 15.70
N LEU A 310 12.47 -13.36 15.81
CA LEU A 310 12.56 -11.94 15.45
C LEU A 310 13.61 -11.21 16.29
N LYS A 311 13.69 -11.47 17.59
CA LYS A 311 14.75 -10.89 18.45
C LYS A 311 16.13 -11.36 18.01
N ALA A 312 16.30 -12.63 17.67
CA ALA A 312 17.56 -13.17 17.18
C ALA A 312 17.97 -12.50 15.85
N LYS A 313 17.04 -12.38 14.89
CA LYS A 313 17.26 -11.71 13.61
C LYS A 313 17.56 -10.22 13.76
N ILE A 314 16.89 -9.52 14.66
CA ILE A 314 17.20 -8.12 15.00
C ILE A 314 18.61 -8.00 15.59
N LYS A 315 19.07 -8.98 16.37
CA LYS A 315 20.44 -9.00 16.91
C LYS A 315 21.49 -9.26 15.82
N GLU A 316 21.19 -10.14 14.86
CA GLU A 316 22.06 -10.45 13.72
C GLU A 316 22.15 -9.28 12.73
N ALA A 317 21.02 -8.62 12.45
CA ALA A 317 20.91 -7.51 11.51
C ALA A 317 20.27 -6.30 12.20
N PRO A 318 21.02 -5.59 13.06
CA PRO A 318 20.47 -4.51 13.88
C PRO A 318 19.95 -3.33 13.06
N ASP A 319 20.46 -3.14 11.85
CA ASP A 319 20.10 -2.10 10.88
C ASP A 319 18.90 -2.45 10.00
N ASN A 320 18.43 -3.70 10.07
CA ASN A 320 17.28 -4.15 9.32
C ASN A 320 15.97 -3.71 10.03
N LEU A 321 15.44 -2.57 9.62
CA LEU A 321 14.19 -1.99 10.15
C LEU A 321 12.96 -2.87 9.88
N THR A 322 13.03 -3.74 8.88
CA THR A 322 11.95 -4.67 8.53
C THR A 322 11.64 -5.62 9.69
N TYR A 323 12.64 -6.29 10.27
CA TYR A 323 12.40 -7.23 11.38
C TYR A 323 11.83 -6.50 12.61
N ARG A 324 12.27 -5.26 12.83
CA ARG A 324 11.76 -4.41 13.91
C ARG A 324 10.32 -3.97 13.68
N ARG A 325 9.93 -3.62 12.44
CA ARG A 325 8.54 -3.31 12.08
C ARG A 325 7.61 -4.48 12.37
N ILE A 326 8.02 -5.69 12.01
CA ILE A 326 7.29 -6.92 12.31
C ILE A 326 7.17 -7.12 13.82
N TYR A 327 8.29 -7.04 14.53
CA TYR A 327 8.33 -7.24 15.98
C TYR A 327 7.46 -6.23 16.73
N LEU A 328 7.48 -4.95 16.35
CA LEU A 328 6.57 -3.92 16.87
C LEU A 328 5.10 -4.24 16.59
N ALA A 329 4.78 -4.77 15.40
CA ALA A 329 3.41 -5.17 15.06
C ALA A 329 2.92 -6.32 15.94
N GLU A 330 3.76 -7.32 16.20
CA GLU A 330 3.41 -8.43 17.09
C GLU A 330 3.26 -7.98 18.55
N LEU A 331 4.13 -7.11 19.06
CA LEU A 331 3.97 -6.52 20.40
C LEU A 331 2.63 -5.80 20.54
N ARG A 332 2.22 -5.03 19.52
CA ARG A 332 0.92 -4.34 19.53
C ARG A 332 -0.24 -5.32 19.53
N LYS A 333 -0.17 -6.41 18.76
CA LYS A 333 -1.21 -7.46 18.75
C LYS A 333 -1.33 -8.16 20.11
N ALA A 334 -0.20 -8.35 20.79
CA ALA A 334 -0.16 -8.88 22.15
C ALA A 334 -0.61 -7.85 23.22
N ASN A 335 -0.99 -6.62 22.83
CA ASN A 335 -1.24 -5.48 23.73
C ASN A 335 -0.05 -5.14 24.66
N ASP A 336 1.18 -5.54 24.31
CA ASP A 336 2.39 -5.15 25.02
C ASP A 336 2.83 -3.74 24.60
N HIS A 337 2.07 -2.74 25.04
CA HIS A 337 2.37 -1.34 24.76
C HIS A 337 3.68 -0.88 25.42
N ALA A 338 4.05 -1.46 26.56
CA ALA A 338 5.29 -1.10 27.25
C ALA A 338 6.52 -1.61 26.49
N GLY A 339 6.51 -2.87 26.03
CA GLY A 339 7.55 -3.43 25.18
C GLY A 339 7.66 -2.72 23.84
N CYS A 340 6.51 -2.36 23.25
CA CYS A 340 6.45 -1.60 21.99
C CYS A 340 7.17 -0.24 22.12
N LEU A 341 6.86 0.54 23.17
CA LEU A 341 7.53 1.82 23.43
C LEU A 341 9.03 1.65 23.65
N LYS A 342 9.43 0.65 24.45
CA LYS A 342 10.85 0.37 24.72
C LYS A 342 11.64 0.06 23.46
N GLU A 343 11.03 -0.67 22.52
CA GLU A 343 11.70 -0.99 21.26
C GLU A 343 11.74 0.20 20.30
N MET A 344 10.69 1.04 20.28
CA MET A 344 10.71 2.31 19.55
C MET A 344 11.75 3.28 20.11
N ASP A 345 11.92 3.35 21.43
CA ASP A 345 12.98 4.15 22.08
C ASP A 345 14.36 3.73 21.58
N ARG A 346 14.64 2.42 21.55
CA ARG A 346 15.90 1.87 21.01
C ARG A 346 16.12 2.21 19.54
N LEU A 347 15.05 2.20 18.74
CA LEU A 347 15.12 2.61 17.34
C LEU A 347 15.52 4.09 17.22
N PHE A 348 14.92 4.97 18.01
CA PHE A 348 15.29 6.38 18.01
C PHE A 348 16.71 6.59 18.53
N GLU A 349 17.16 5.85 19.55
CA GLU A 349 18.54 5.90 20.05
C GLU A 349 19.57 5.43 19.01
N GLN A 350 19.27 4.33 18.31
CA GLN A 350 20.20 3.72 17.36
C GLN A 350 20.30 4.51 16.04
N PHE A 351 19.17 4.93 15.50
CA PHE A 351 19.11 5.54 14.17
C PHE A 351 18.92 7.05 14.22
N GLY A 352 18.14 7.56 15.16
CA GLY A 352 17.84 9.00 15.29
C GLY A 352 17.51 9.63 13.93
N ASP A 353 18.33 10.61 13.54
CA ASP A 353 18.19 11.36 12.29
C ASP A 353 18.55 10.58 11.03
N LYS A 354 19.18 9.40 11.16
CA LYS A 354 19.50 8.52 10.03
C LYS A 354 18.28 7.75 9.52
N LEU A 355 17.17 7.74 10.28
CA LEU A 355 15.93 7.13 9.80
C LEU A 355 15.44 7.88 8.55
N PRO A 356 15.04 7.17 7.49
CA PRO A 356 14.34 7.80 6.38
C PRO A 356 13.17 8.65 6.89
N ARG A 357 13.01 9.88 6.37
CA ARG A 357 12.03 10.86 6.88
C ARG A 357 10.61 10.28 7.02
N GLN A 358 10.21 9.43 6.08
CA GLN A 358 8.90 8.78 6.10
C GLN A 358 8.78 7.77 7.25
N GLU A 359 9.79 6.92 7.41
CA GLU A 359 9.88 5.91 8.48
C GLU A 359 9.92 6.59 9.86
N ALA A 360 10.76 7.63 10.01
CA ALA A 360 10.88 8.37 11.26
C ALA A 360 9.53 8.92 11.73
N ALA A 361 8.76 9.50 10.80
CA ALA A 361 7.50 10.10 11.14
C ALA A 361 6.32 9.10 11.18
N PHE A 362 6.42 7.94 10.52
CA PHE A 362 5.56 6.79 10.82
C PHE A 362 5.80 6.29 12.26
N LEU A 363 7.06 6.07 12.64
CA LEU A 363 7.43 5.59 13.97
C LEU A 363 7.00 6.55 15.07
N LYS A 364 7.18 7.87 14.88
CA LYS A 364 6.69 8.91 15.80
C LYS A 364 5.17 8.87 15.96
N ALA A 365 4.41 8.72 14.87
CA ALA A 365 2.95 8.66 14.93
C ALA A 365 2.47 7.42 15.70
N GLU A 366 3.11 6.27 15.46
CA GLU A 366 2.83 5.01 16.18
C GLU A 366 3.23 5.09 17.65
N TYR A 367 4.36 5.76 17.96
CA TYR A 367 4.80 6.00 19.33
C TYR A 367 3.77 6.80 20.11
N CYS A 368 3.25 7.88 19.53
CA CYS A 368 2.19 8.71 20.14
C CYS A 368 0.95 7.89 20.53
N MET A 369 0.45 7.07 19.59
CA MET A 369 -0.73 6.24 19.86
C MET A 369 -0.45 5.14 20.88
N THR A 370 0.73 4.52 20.82
CA THR A 370 1.13 3.49 21.78
C THR A 370 1.30 4.08 23.18
N ALA A 371 1.86 5.29 23.29
CA ALA A 371 2.03 6.00 24.55
C ALA A 371 0.70 6.41 25.18
N LEU A 372 -0.28 6.84 24.38
CA LEU A 372 -1.66 7.06 24.85
C LEU A 372 -2.24 5.80 25.49
N ARG A 373 -2.15 4.66 24.78
CA ARG A 373 -2.67 3.37 25.29
C ARG A 373 -1.93 2.87 26.53
N ALA A 374 -0.65 3.17 26.64
CA ALA A 374 0.16 2.83 27.82
C ALA A 374 -0.02 3.80 29.01
N GLY A 375 -0.81 4.87 28.86
CA GLY A 375 -0.93 5.92 29.88
C GLY A 375 0.34 6.75 30.08
N LYS A 376 1.24 6.77 29.07
CA LYS A 376 2.54 7.48 29.09
C LYS A 376 2.53 8.72 28.19
N ALA A 377 1.42 9.44 28.17
CA ALA A 377 1.18 10.54 27.23
C ALA A 377 2.28 11.61 27.24
N SER A 378 2.74 12.04 28.42
CA SER A 378 3.75 13.11 28.53
C SER A 378 5.05 12.81 27.77
N LYS A 379 5.47 11.54 27.69
CA LYS A 379 6.70 11.15 26.99
C LYS A 379 6.59 11.28 25.47
N ALA A 380 5.37 11.21 24.92
CA ALA A 380 5.14 11.27 23.48
C ALA A 380 4.84 12.67 22.94
N ILE A 381 4.60 13.66 23.81
CA ILE A 381 4.32 15.03 23.39
C ILE A 381 5.41 15.59 22.45
N PRO A 382 6.72 15.46 22.73
CA PRO A 382 7.76 15.99 21.83
C PRO A 382 7.71 15.38 20.43
N HIS A 383 7.35 14.10 20.32
CA HIS A 383 7.18 13.44 19.02
C HIS A 383 5.96 13.97 18.26
N ALA A 384 4.86 14.25 18.97
CA ALA A 384 3.67 14.84 18.35
C ALA A 384 3.90 16.30 17.93
N GLU A 385 4.61 17.09 18.73
CA GLU A 385 5.00 18.47 18.39
C GLU A 385 5.90 18.49 17.14
N ASP A 386 6.86 17.55 17.05
CA ASP A 386 7.71 17.41 15.87
C ASP A 386 6.93 16.99 14.60
N LEU A 387 5.94 16.10 14.73
CA LEU A 387 5.05 15.76 13.62
C LEU A 387 4.24 16.97 13.14
N VAL A 388 3.68 17.74 14.08
CA VAL A 388 2.97 18.99 13.77
C VAL A 388 3.89 19.99 13.06
N LYS A 389 5.12 20.15 13.53
CA LYS A 389 6.10 21.07 12.93
C LYS A 389 6.55 20.62 11.53
N SER A 390 6.74 19.31 11.32
CA SER A 390 7.34 18.76 10.10
C SER A 390 6.34 18.40 8.99
N ARG A 391 5.10 18.08 9.35
CA ARG A 391 4.01 17.67 8.44
C ARG A 391 2.76 18.51 8.62
N GLY A 392 2.36 18.80 9.86
CA GLY A 392 1.21 19.64 10.17
C GLY A 392 -0.11 19.13 9.62
N GLN A 393 -0.27 17.81 9.53
CA GLN A 393 -1.49 17.16 9.02
C GLN A 393 -2.57 17.14 10.09
N HIS A 394 -3.83 16.97 9.65
CA HIS A 394 -4.99 16.85 10.52
C HIS A 394 -4.77 15.81 11.65
N SER A 395 -4.28 14.62 11.30
CA SER A 395 -3.99 13.56 12.28
C SER A 395 -2.87 13.88 13.27
N ASP A 396 -1.89 14.70 12.92
CA ASP A 396 -0.79 15.08 13.82
C ASP A 396 -1.29 16.00 14.92
N PHE A 397 -2.14 16.97 14.56
CA PHE A 397 -2.81 17.85 15.53
C PHE A 397 -3.75 17.08 16.47
N ILE A 398 -4.45 16.07 15.95
CA ILE A 398 -5.28 15.19 16.79
C ILE A 398 -4.42 14.45 17.82
N ARG A 399 -3.34 13.78 17.38
CA ARG A 399 -2.44 13.05 18.28
C ARG A 399 -1.89 13.97 19.38
N LEU A 400 -1.46 15.18 19.01
CA LEU A 400 -1.00 16.18 19.96
C LEU A 400 -2.10 16.57 20.95
N GLY A 401 -3.31 16.87 20.47
CA GLY A 401 -4.45 17.23 21.31
C GLY A 401 -4.83 16.13 22.31
N LEU A 402 -4.87 14.87 21.88
CA LEU A 402 -5.15 13.73 22.75
C LEU A 402 -4.05 13.54 23.81
N LEU A 403 -2.78 13.64 23.43
CA LEU A 403 -1.65 13.54 24.36
C LEU A 403 -1.66 14.65 25.41
N LEU A 404 -1.90 15.89 24.98
CA LEU A 404 -2.02 17.04 25.88
C LEU A 404 -3.22 16.91 26.83
N THR A 405 -4.32 16.34 26.35
CA THR A 405 -5.51 16.06 27.19
C THR A 405 -5.18 15.08 28.32
N GLU A 406 -4.49 13.99 28.00
CA GLU A 406 -4.07 13.01 29.01
C GLU A 406 -2.98 13.52 29.93
N ALA A 407 -2.13 14.44 29.46
CA ALA A 407 -1.13 15.13 30.30
C ALA A 407 -1.71 16.29 31.14
N GLY A 408 -3.01 16.61 31.00
CA GLY A 408 -3.66 17.69 31.75
C GLY A 408 -3.39 19.11 31.21
N ARG A 409 -2.76 19.25 30.04
CA ARG A 409 -2.48 20.54 29.37
C ARG A 409 -3.68 20.98 28.53
N TYR A 410 -4.80 21.26 29.21
CA TYR A 410 -6.13 21.39 28.60
C TYR A 410 -6.30 22.54 27.60
N SER A 411 -5.72 23.72 27.86
CA SER A 411 -5.82 24.87 26.94
C SER A 411 -5.07 24.59 25.63
N GLU A 412 -3.87 24.04 25.72
CA GLU A 412 -3.06 23.66 24.56
C GLU A 412 -3.69 22.50 23.79
N ALA A 413 -4.27 21.53 24.51
CA ALA A 413 -5.04 20.44 23.92
C ALA A 413 -6.21 20.96 23.08
N MET A 414 -6.99 21.91 23.62
CA MET A 414 -8.11 22.51 22.90
C MET A 414 -7.65 23.24 21.64
N GLN A 415 -6.56 24.01 21.73
CA GLN A 415 -6.00 24.70 20.58
C GLN A 415 -5.56 23.72 19.48
N ALA A 416 -4.88 22.63 19.85
CA ALA A 416 -4.44 21.60 18.90
C ALA A 416 -5.64 20.92 18.21
N LEU A 417 -6.67 20.51 18.98
CA LEU A 417 -7.87 19.88 18.43
C LEU A 417 -8.68 20.84 17.54
N LYS A 418 -8.81 22.12 17.91
CA LYS A 418 -9.43 23.14 17.06
C LYS A 418 -8.65 23.39 15.77
N THR A 419 -7.33 23.39 15.86
CA THR A 419 -6.48 23.49 14.67
C THR A 419 -6.69 22.27 13.76
N ALA A 420 -6.85 21.07 14.32
CA ALA A 420 -7.19 19.88 13.54
C ALA A 420 -8.51 20.07 12.77
N GLU A 421 -9.58 20.57 13.41
CA GLU A 421 -10.88 20.83 12.75
C GLU A 421 -10.75 21.78 11.53
N SER A 422 -9.80 22.71 11.55
CA SER A 422 -9.55 23.63 10.43
C SER A 422 -8.75 23.02 9.26
N LYS A 423 -8.18 21.83 9.45
CA LYS A 423 -7.34 21.15 8.44
C LYS A 423 -8.17 20.17 7.62
N PRO A 424 -7.92 20.04 6.31
CA PRO A 424 -8.56 19.02 5.49
C PRO A 424 -8.22 17.63 6.03
N THR A 425 -9.25 16.80 6.21
CA THR A 425 -9.11 15.42 6.70
C THR A 425 -8.28 14.58 5.72
N ASP A 426 -7.33 13.83 6.27
CA ASP A 426 -6.33 13.06 5.54
C ASP A 426 -6.81 11.66 5.09
N ARG A 427 -7.93 11.14 5.63
CA ARG A 427 -8.68 9.93 5.19
C ARG A 427 -10.01 9.81 5.93
N GLN A 428 -11.12 9.40 5.32
CA GLN A 428 -12.41 9.27 6.04
C GLN A 428 -12.48 7.99 6.92
N SER A 429 -11.97 6.85 6.45
CA SER A 429 -12.28 5.52 7.03
C SER A 429 -11.58 5.15 8.36
N ARG A 430 -10.39 5.71 8.67
CA ARG A 430 -9.69 5.42 9.95
C ARG A 430 -10.09 6.37 11.08
N TYR A 431 -10.90 7.39 10.78
CA TYR A 431 -11.10 8.54 11.65
C TYR A 431 -12.45 8.52 12.36
N ASP A 432 -13.42 7.69 11.95
CA ASP A 432 -14.68 7.50 12.72
C ASP A 432 -14.45 7.05 14.17
N ARG A 433 -13.40 6.25 14.41
CA ARG A 433 -12.98 5.88 15.78
C ARG A 433 -12.32 7.05 16.50
N MET A 434 -11.53 7.83 15.76
CA MET A 434 -10.77 8.95 16.29
C MET A 434 -11.69 10.15 16.60
N ASP A 435 -12.78 10.34 15.85
CA ASP A 435 -13.82 11.35 16.10
C ASP A 435 -14.51 11.14 17.45
N ARG A 436 -14.76 9.88 17.84
CA ARG A 436 -15.27 9.56 19.19
C ARG A 436 -14.24 9.86 20.28
N GLU A 437 -12.98 9.54 20.05
CA GLU A 437 -11.88 9.83 20.98
C GLU A 437 -11.66 11.34 21.12
N ILE A 438 -11.75 12.09 20.01
CA ILE A 438 -11.69 13.55 19.97
C ILE A 438 -12.89 14.13 20.72
N ALA A 439 -14.12 13.71 20.42
CA ALA A 439 -15.31 14.21 21.11
C ALA A 439 -15.21 14.01 22.63
N ALA A 440 -14.80 12.80 23.06
CA ALA A 440 -14.56 12.49 24.46
C ALA A 440 -13.42 13.35 25.08
N ALA A 441 -12.34 13.59 24.33
CA ALA A 441 -11.26 14.46 24.77
C ALA A 441 -11.72 15.92 24.91
N ILE A 442 -12.47 16.46 23.96
CA ILE A 442 -13.02 17.83 24.03
C ILE A 442 -14.00 17.93 25.21
N ASP A 443 -14.86 16.94 25.43
CA ASP A 443 -15.74 16.92 26.60
C ASP A 443 -14.94 16.94 27.92
N LYS A 444 -13.90 16.11 28.03
CA LYS A 444 -12.98 16.10 29.17
C LYS A 444 -12.31 17.45 29.37
N ILE A 445 -11.77 18.06 28.31
CA ILE A 445 -11.13 19.39 28.36
C ILE A 445 -12.13 20.45 28.84
N CYS A 446 -13.37 20.44 28.35
CA CYS A 446 -14.37 21.44 28.69
C CYS A 446 -14.72 21.50 30.18
N LEU A 447 -14.58 20.38 30.90
CA LEU A 447 -14.76 20.35 32.36
C LEU A 447 -13.68 21.14 33.12
N HIS A 448 -12.50 21.31 32.52
CA HIS A 448 -11.35 21.93 33.16
C HIS A 448 -11.10 23.39 32.70
N LEU A 449 -11.69 23.82 31.59
CA LEU A 449 -11.62 25.21 31.12
C LEU A 449 -12.64 26.12 31.83
N ASN A 450 -12.31 27.40 31.96
CA ASN A 450 -13.26 28.40 32.45
C ASN A 450 -14.21 28.87 31.32
N PRO A 451 -15.38 29.45 31.65
CA PRO A 451 -16.34 29.90 30.64
C PRO A 451 -15.78 30.91 29.63
N THR A 452 -14.87 31.79 30.05
CA THR A 452 -14.24 32.78 29.16
C THR A 452 -13.37 32.08 28.09
N GLN A 453 -12.54 31.14 28.51
CA GLN A 453 -11.72 30.31 27.60
C GLN A 453 -12.60 29.50 26.64
N LEU A 454 -13.70 28.93 27.12
CA LEU A 454 -14.63 28.19 26.25
C LEU A 454 -15.28 29.09 25.19
N LEU A 455 -15.58 30.35 25.53
CA LEU A 455 -16.10 31.34 24.57
C LEU A 455 -15.06 31.74 23.53
N GLU A 456 -13.78 31.87 23.91
CA GLU A 456 -12.67 32.12 22.97
C GLU A 456 -12.56 31.00 21.92
N TYR A 457 -12.92 29.77 22.27
CA TYR A 457 -12.96 28.63 21.33
C TYR A 457 -14.32 28.45 20.62
N GLY A 458 -15.25 29.40 20.75
CA GLY A 458 -16.58 29.37 20.10
C GLY A 458 -17.56 28.34 20.70
N LEU A 459 -17.27 27.78 21.87
CA LEU A 459 -18.07 26.74 22.52
C LEU A 459 -19.15 27.36 23.44
N THR A 460 -20.05 28.16 22.88
CA THR A 460 -21.06 28.95 23.62
C THR A 460 -22.00 28.11 24.48
N ASP A 461 -22.57 27.03 23.92
CA ASP A 461 -23.47 26.11 24.67
C ASP A 461 -22.74 25.45 25.85
N ARG A 462 -21.49 25.00 25.65
CA ARG A 462 -20.69 24.40 26.72
C ARG A 462 -20.26 25.43 27.77
N ALA A 463 -19.92 26.66 27.37
CA ALA A 463 -19.63 27.75 28.29
C ALA A 463 -20.83 28.10 29.18
N GLN A 464 -22.05 28.12 28.62
CA GLN A 464 -23.28 28.32 29.38
C GLN A 464 -23.53 27.18 30.37
N LYS A 465 -23.36 25.92 29.95
CA LYS A 465 -23.48 24.75 30.83
C LYS A 465 -22.49 24.78 31.99
N VAL A 466 -21.22 25.10 31.72
CA VAL A 466 -20.20 25.23 32.77
C VAL A 466 -20.51 26.40 33.71
N LYS A 467 -20.98 27.54 33.18
CA LYS A 467 -21.42 28.69 33.98
C LYS A 467 -22.60 28.34 34.89
N ALA A 468 -23.61 27.63 34.36
CA ALA A 468 -24.76 27.17 35.12
C ALA A 468 -24.35 26.18 36.22
N ALA A 469 -23.50 25.19 35.90
CA ALA A 469 -22.99 24.23 36.88
C ALA A 469 -22.20 24.89 38.01
N ARG A 470 -21.35 25.88 37.69
CA ARG A 470 -20.60 26.66 38.70
C ARG A 470 -21.50 27.57 39.54
N ALA A 471 -22.57 28.12 38.96
CA ALA A 471 -23.56 28.89 39.70
C ALA A 471 -24.32 28.00 40.68
N GLN A 472 -24.69 26.79 40.26
CA GLN A 472 -25.37 25.79 41.08
C GLN A 472 -24.45 25.25 42.19
N SER A 473 -23.16 25.04 41.92
CA SER A 473 -22.19 24.65 42.95
C SER A 473 -21.94 25.77 43.97
N ARG A 474 -21.93 27.04 43.53
CA ARG A 474 -21.82 28.20 44.42
C ARG A 474 -23.05 28.37 45.30
N SER A 475 -24.26 28.19 44.75
CA SER A 475 -25.48 28.23 45.57
C SER A 475 -25.50 27.10 46.59
N LEU A 476 -25.11 25.87 46.19
CA LEU A 476 -24.89 24.75 47.12
C LEU A 476 -23.88 25.10 48.21
N TYR A 477 -22.74 25.70 47.86
CA TYR A 477 -21.71 26.10 48.82
C TYR A 477 -22.21 27.18 49.80
N VAL A 478 -22.96 28.18 49.34
CA VAL A 478 -23.55 29.23 50.18
C VAL A 478 -24.60 28.64 51.12
N ILE A 479 -25.46 27.75 50.62
CA ILE A 479 -26.44 26.99 51.42
C ILE A 479 -25.71 26.18 52.50
N LEU A 480 -24.68 25.41 52.14
CA LEU A 480 -23.87 24.63 53.07
C LEU A 480 -23.22 25.48 54.17
N ASN A 481 -22.80 26.71 53.85
CA ASN A 481 -22.17 27.61 54.81
C ASN A 481 -23.19 28.28 55.76
N GLN A 482 -24.46 28.42 55.35
CA GLN A 482 -25.53 28.95 56.21
C GLN A 482 -25.97 27.96 57.30
N TYR A 483 -25.85 26.64 57.07
CA TYR A 483 -26.27 25.61 58.04
C TYR A 483 -25.15 25.14 58.99
N GLY A 484 -23.98 25.80 58.96
CA GLY A 484 -22.86 25.52 59.86
C GLY A 484 -22.05 24.25 59.53
N PRO A 485 -20.88 24.07 60.17
CA PRO A 485 -19.90 23.03 59.80
C PRO A 485 -20.40 21.59 59.96
N ALA A 486 -21.42 21.35 60.79
CA ALA A 486 -22.04 20.03 60.95
C ALA A 486 -22.86 19.62 59.72
N ALA A 487 -23.73 20.50 59.21
CA ALA A 487 -24.53 20.23 58.01
C ALA A 487 -23.66 20.09 56.76
N ALA A 488 -22.59 20.89 56.67
CA ALA A 488 -21.60 20.78 55.61
C ALA A 488 -20.90 19.41 55.57
N ARG A 489 -20.57 18.84 56.75
CA ARG A 489 -20.01 17.48 56.85
C ARG A 489 -21.01 16.42 56.40
N TYR A 490 -22.28 16.49 56.83
CA TYR A 490 -23.29 15.50 56.44
C TYR A 490 -23.55 15.47 54.93
N MET A 491 -23.60 16.63 54.26
CA MET A 491 -23.75 16.68 52.80
C MET A 491 -22.49 16.24 52.06
N LEU A 492 -21.29 16.49 52.61
CA LEU A 492 -20.05 15.95 52.05
C LEU A 492 -20.04 14.41 52.11
N TRP A 493 -20.44 13.84 53.24
CA TRP A 493 -20.59 12.39 53.42
C TRP A 493 -21.68 11.81 52.50
N ALA A 494 -22.80 12.50 52.31
CA ALA A 494 -23.84 12.09 51.37
C ALA A 494 -23.35 12.13 49.91
N GLY A 495 -22.60 13.16 49.52
CA GLY A 495 -21.99 13.25 48.19
C GLY A 495 -20.96 12.14 47.95
N ILE A 496 -20.11 11.84 48.94
CA ILE A 496 -19.16 10.73 48.89
C ILE A 496 -19.91 9.39 48.79
N ALA A 497 -20.98 9.19 49.58
CA ALA A 497 -21.79 7.98 49.53
C ALA A 497 -22.45 7.77 48.15
N ILE A 498 -22.98 8.83 47.54
CA ILE A 498 -23.55 8.77 46.19
C ILE A 498 -22.48 8.46 45.14
N ALA A 499 -21.30 9.06 45.25
CA ALA A 499 -20.18 8.77 44.35
C ALA A 499 -19.70 7.32 44.46
N ILE A 500 -19.60 6.78 45.69
CA ILE A 500 -19.29 5.37 45.95
C ILE A 500 -20.36 4.45 45.36
N LEU A 501 -21.64 4.79 45.53
CA LEU A 501 -22.76 4.04 44.95
C LEU A 501 -22.66 4.00 43.42
N PHE A 502 -22.32 5.13 42.78
CA PHE A 502 -22.14 5.21 41.34
C PHE A 502 -20.96 4.35 40.83
N ILE A 503 -19.86 4.32 41.59
CA ILE A 503 -18.69 3.48 41.29
C ILE A 503 -19.07 2.00 41.43
N LEU A 504 -19.79 1.62 42.49
CA LEU A 504 -20.28 0.25 42.71
C LEU A 504 -21.21 -0.21 41.59
N ILE A 505 -22.17 0.62 41.18
CA ILE A 505 -23.08 0.32 40.07
C ILE A 505 -22.29 0.13 38.75
N LYS A 506 -21.27 0.96 38.53
CA LYS A 506 -20.41 0.86 37.33
C LYS A 506 -19.50 -0.38 37.35
N MET A 507 -19.07 -0.82 38.54
CA MET A 507 -18.33 -2.07 38.73
C MET A 507 -19.22 -3.31 38.56
N LEU A 508 -20.46 -3.26 39.04
CA LEU A 508 -21.44 -4.34 38.88
C LEU A 508 -21.80 -4.54 37.39
N ARG A 509 -22.05 -3.45 36.65
CA ARG A 509 -22.27 -3.52 35.19
C ARG A 509 -21.08 -4.00 34.37
N ARG A 510 -19.85 -3.91 34.92
CA ARG A 510 -18.63 -4.46 34.29
C ARG A 510 -18.36 -5.92 34.63
N ARG A 511 -19.09 -6.51 35.59
CA ARG A 511 -19.04 -7.95 35.90
C ARG A 511 -20.10 -8.76 35.15
N GLU A 512 -21.16 -8.09 34.68
CA GLU A 512 -22.26 -8.71 33.92
C GLU A 512 -22.05 -8.69 32.39
N ALA A 513 -21.01 -8.01 31.90
CA ALA A 513 -20.54 -8.00 30.51
C ALA A 513 -19.14 -8.60 30.45
#